data_AF-A0A182JX84-F1
#
_entry.id   AF-A0A182JX84-F1
#
_cell.length_a   1.000
_cell.length_b   1.000
_cell.length_c   1.000
_cell.angle_alpha   90.00
_cell.angle_beta   90.00
_cell.angle_gamma   90.00
#
_symmetry.space_group_name_H-M   'P 1'
#
loop_
_entity.id
_entity.type
_entity.pdbx_description
1 polymer ?
#
loop_
_entity_poly.entity_id
_entity_poly.type
_entity_poly.pdbx_seq_one_letter_code
_entity_poly.pdbx_strand_id
1 'polypeptide(L)'
;MASLDQKREAFRKYLESAGAIDCLSKALIRLYQEDRKPENACKFIRQVLCENCPTDEQVVESLAELDEARKRIRQLERENRGLLLNVRRTASETNLALDSGLAGLAEDETCDSLLKKHLTPEVLETLKELKTPAFKSTLLDCVQSGLKNRDSHVGVYAADPMAYSVFAALFNPLIEEYHAGFGPEDQQPALSWGEPTELENPDPEGLYVVSTRVRCARSVEGFPYHPRMQEEQYEEIYEKVRVALADLPEELQGELSLLNALDASRKQELTERHYLFKECDRFLDEAQANRFFPAGRAIFLNEAKTFVLWVNEEDHLRIISMQDGADIAQVYQRFISALETLGKQIPFQRDERLGYLTFCPTNLGTAIRASVHIRLPKLSADKTRMEEAAATHKLQIRGVHGEHTDTSDGVLDVSNKRRLGLTEFEAVKEMVDGVKALIALEKELEAGCGAGNEANEAVEETPAAEG
;
A
#
# COMPACT_ATOMS: atom_id res chain seq x y z
N MET A 1 34.60 -55.97 23.25
CA MET A 1 34.77 -55.21 21.99
C MET A 1 35.42 -56.13 20.98
N ALA A 2 34.84 -56.31 19.79
CA ALA A 2 35.47 -57.13 18.74
C ALA A 2 36.86 -56.56 18.39
N SER A 3 37.85 -57.44 18.21
CA SER A 3 39.21 -57.04 17.82
C SER A 3 39.21 -56.36 16.45
N LEU A 4 40.23 -55.54 16.16
CA LEU A 4 40.33 -54.84 14.88
C LEU A 4 40.29 -55.81 13.70
N ASP A 5 40.92 -56.97 13.84
CA ASP A 5 40.98 -58.02 12.82
C ASP A 5 39.62 -58.71 12.63
N GLN A 6 38.87 -58.93 13.71
CA GLN A 6 37.50 -59.47 13.61
C GLN A 6 36.57 -58.52 12.86
N LYS A 7 36.73 -57.20 13.04
CA LYS A 7 35.95 -56.19 12.30
C LYS A 7 36.31 -56.18 10.80
N ARG A 8 37.59 -56.31 10.46
CA ARG A 8 38.06 -56.40 9.06
C ARG A 8 37.55 -57.65 8.36
N GLU A 9 37.63 -58.80 9.03
CA GLU A 9 37.15 -60.08 8.52
C GLU A 9 35.63 -60.06 8.27
N ALA A 10 34.86 -59.50 9.23
CA ALA A 10 33.42 -59.33 9.08
C ALA A 10 33.04 -58.40 7.93
N PHE A 11 33.77 -57.29 7.76
CA PHE A 11 33.55 -56.35 6.66
C PHE A 11 33.90 -56.96 5.30
N ARG A 12 34.98 -57.74 5.22
CA ARG A 12 35.33 -58.48 4.00
C ARG A 12 34.25 -59.48 3.61
N LYS A 13 33.79 -60.31 4.55
CA LYS A 13 32.68 -61.26 4.31
C LYS A 13 31.41 -60.55 3.86
N TYR A 14 31.11 -59.39 4.44
CA TYR A 14 30.02 -58.54 3.98
C TYR A 14 30.19 -58.14 2.51
N LEU A 15 31.35 -57.59 2.12
CA LEU A 15 31.63 -57.16 0.75
C LEU A 15 31.57 -58.32 -0.27
N GLU A 16 32.03 -59.51 0.13
CA GLU A 16 31.92 -60.73 -0.68
C GLU A 16 30.46 -61.17 -0.81
N SER A 17 29.72 -61.25 0.30
CA SER A 17 28.30 -61.67 0.32
C SER A 17 27.35 -60.69 -0.38
N ALA A 18 27.65 -59.40 -0.34
CA ALA A 18 26.89 -58.35 -1.02
C ALA A 18 27.26 -58.23 -2.52
N GLY A 19 28.21 -59.04 -3.01
CA GLY A 19 28.63 -59.05 -4.41
C GLY A 19 29.51 -57.85 -4.81
N ALA A 20 29.89 -56.98 -3.88
CA ALA A 20 30.66 -55.77 -4.17
C ALA A 20 32.06 -56.07 -4.75
N ILE A 21 32.73 -57.10 -4.20
CA ILE A 21 34.06 -57.51 -4.67
C ILE A 21 33.99 -58.12 -6.08
N ASP A 22 32.97 -58.93 -6.37
CA ASP A 22 32.77 -59.53 -7.69
C ASP A 22 32.49 -58.47 -8.76
N CYS A 23 31.61 -57.51 -8.48
CA CYS A 23 31.32 -56.39 -9.37
C CYS A 23 32.56 -55.53 -9.67
N LEU A 24 33.31 -55.13 -8.62
CA LEU A 24 34.55 -54.36 -8.79
C LEU A 24 35.62 -55.13 -9.56
N SER A 25 35.76 -56.43 -9.29
CA SER A 25 36.71 -57.29 -9.98
C SER A 25 36.40 -57.37 -11.48
N LYS A 26 35.13 -57.57 -11.85
CA LYS A 26 34.68 -57.56 -13.25
C LYS A 26 34.96 -56.22 -13.94
N ALA A 27 34.74 -55.11 -13.24
CA ALA A 27 35.01 -53.77 -13.78
C ALA A 27 36.51 -53.53 -14.03
N LEU A 28 37.36 -53.95 -13.10
CA LEU A 28 38.82 -53.85 -13.24
C LEU A 28 39.37 -54.78 -14.33
N ILE A 29 38.82 -55.98 -14.47
CA ILE A 29 39.19 -56.92 -15.54
C ILE A 29 38.85 -56.33 -16.91
N ARG A 30 37.67 -55.73 -17.08
CA ARG A 30 37.32 -55.04 -18.34
C ARG A 30 38.26 -53.88 -18.64
N LEU A 31 38.59 -53.04 -17.65
CA LEU A 31 39.57 -51.96 -17.82
C LEU A 31 40.96 -52.48 -18.22
N TYR A 32 41.37 -53.64 -17.68
CA TYR A 32 42.62 -54.30 -18.03
C TYR A 32 42.63 -54.85 -19.46
N GLN A 33 41.49 -55.34 -19.95
CA GLN A 33 41.34 -55.87 -21.31
C GLN A 33 41.29 -54.79 -22.40
N GLU A 34 41.10 -53.52 -22.03
CA GLU A 34 41.02 -52.43 -23.00
C GLU A 34 42.38 -52.14 -23.67
N ASP A 35 42.43 -52.25 -25.00
CA ASP A 35 43.65 -52.07 -25.81
C ASP A 35 44.19 -50.64 -25.75
N ARG A 36 43.30 -49.64 -25.71
CA ARG A 36 43.63 -48.24 -25.39
C ARG A 36 43.10 -47.90 -24.01
N LYS A 37 44.02 -47.65 -23.06
CA LYS A 37 43.63 -47.25 -21.71
C LYS A 37 42.92 -45.88 -21.72
N PRO A 38 41.75 -45.76 -21.09
CA PRO A 38 41.04 -44.47 -21.01
C PRO A 38 41.83 -43.49 -20.14
N GLU A 39 41.78 -42.20 -20.48
CA GLU A 39 42.44 -41.13 -19.71
C GLU A 39 41.90 -41.02 -18.28
N ASN A 40 40.63 -41.41 -18.06
CA ASN A 40 39.99 -41.43 -16.74
C ASN A 40 39.47 -42.84 -16.40
N ALA A 41 40.32 -43.65 -15.77
CA ALA A 41 40.01 -45.01 -15.32
C ALA A 41 38.83 -45.07 -14.33
N CYS A 42 38.67 -44.08 -13.45
CA CYS A 42 37.57 -44.03 -12.48
C CYS A 42 36.21 -43.85 -13.16
N LYS A 43 36.13 -42.99 -14.19
CA LYS A 43 34.91 -42.80 -14.99
C LYS A 43 34.51 -44.09 -15.72
N PHE A 44 35.49 -44.79 -16.29
CA PHE A 44 35.29 -46.09 -16.94
C PHE A 44 34.75 -47.13 -15.96
N ILE A 45 35.38 -47.27 -14.79
CA ILE A 45 34.92 -48.21 -13.75
C ILE A 45 33.49 -47.88 -13.30
N ARG A 46 33.16 -46.60 -13.11
CA ARG A 46 31.80 -46.15 -12.76
C ARG A 46 30.76 -46.56 -13.80
N GLN A 47 31.06 -46.40 -15.10
CA GLN A 47 30.18 -46.81 -16.19
C GLN A 47 30.01 -48.34 -16.26
N VAL A 48 31.09 -49.10 -16.04
CA VAL A 48 31.01 -50.57 -16.08
C VAL A 48 30.23 -51.13 -14.89
N LEU A 49 30.34 -50.50 -13.72
CA LEU A 49 29.60 -50.90 -12.52
C LEU A 49 28.11 -50.57 -12.59
N CYS A 50 27.71 -49.67 -13.48
CA CYS A 50 26.35 -49.19 -13.57
C CYS A 50 25.99 -49.02 -15.06
N GLU A 51 25.50 -50.11 -15.66
CA GLU A 51 25.22 -50.23 -17.10
C GLU A 51 24.27 -49.14 -17.64
N ASN A 52 23.46 -48.53 -16.77
CA ASN A 52 22.53 -47.44 -17.08
C ASN A 52 22.91 -46.10 -16.40
N CYS A 53 24.17 -45.92 -15.97
CA CYS A 53 24.59 -44.66 -15.36
C CYS A 53 24.69 -43.57 -16.43
N PRO A 54 23.94 -42.46 -16.29
CA PRO A 54 24.06 -41.36 -17.23
C PRO A 54 25.49 -40.80 -17.21
N THR A 55 26.01 -40.48 -18.39
CA THR A 55 27.31 -39.81 -18.53
C THR A 55 27.24 -38.42 -17.91
N ASP A 56 28.39 -37.84 -17.55
CA ASP A 56 28.41 -36.47 -17.01
C ASP A 56 27.78 -35.47 -17.99
N GLU A 57 27.95 -35.70 -19.29
CA GLU A 57 27.30 -34.93 -20.37
C GLU A 57 25.78 -35.09 -20.34
N GLN A 58 25.26 -36.31 -20.21
CA GLN A 58 23.82 -36.58 -20.09
C GLN A 58 23.21 -35.96 -18.83
N VAL A 59 23.95 -35.94 -17.72
CA VAL A 59 23.51 -35.28 -16.48
C VAL A 59 23.43 -33.76 -16.69
N VAL A 60 24.44 -33.15 -17.33
CA VAL A 60 24.44 -31.72 -17.64
C VAL A 60 23.30 -31.35 -18.58
N GLU A 61 23.07 -32.14 -19.63
CA GLU A 61 21.95 -31.97 -20.57
C GLU A 61 20.61 -32.07 -19.84
N SER A 62 20.42 -33.11 -19.01
CA SER A 62 19.21 -33.30 -18.21
C SER A 62 18.96 -32.15 -17.23
N LEU A 63 20.03 -31.59 -16.63
CA LEU A 63 19.92 -30.43 -15.75
C LEU A 63 19.53 -29.16 -16.52
N ALA A 64 20.05 -28.97 -17.74
CA ALA A 64 19.67 -27.87 -18.61
C ALA A 64 18.20 -27.99 -19.08
N GLU A 65 17.77 -29.19 -19.48
CA GLU A 65 16.38 -29.47 -19.83
C GLU A 65 15.45 -29.25 -18.64
N LEU A 66 15.86 -29.67 -17.42
CA LEU A 66 15.08 -29.45 -16.21
C LEU A 66 14.95 -27.95 -15.88
N ASP A 67 16.02 -27.17 -16.06
CA ASP A 67 15.96 -25.71 -15.88
C ASP A 67 15.02 -25.05 -16.89
N GLU A 68 15.11 -25.43 -18.16
CA GLU A 68 14.25 -24.92 -19.23
C GLU A 68 12.78 -25.30 -19.02
N ALA A 69 12.50 -26.55 -18.65
CA ALA A 69 11.16 -27.02 -18.31
C ALA A 69 10.59 -26.24 -17.11
N ARG A 70 11.41 -25.99 -16.07
CA ARG A 70 11.00 -25.17 -14.91
C ARG A 70 10.71 -23.73 -15.30
N LYS A 71 11.49 -23.13 -16.20
CA LYS A 71 11.20 -21.78 -16.75
C LYS A 71 9.89 -21.78 -17.51
N ARG A 72 9.65 -22.78 -18.37
CA ARG A 72 8.41 -22.89 -19.14
C ARG A 72 7.19 -23.11 -18.27
N ILE A 73 7.28 -23.91 -17.21
CA ILE A 73 6.20 -24.10 -16.23
C ILE A 73 5.85 -22.76 -15.57
N ARG A 74 6.84 -22.02 -15.06
CA ARG A 74 6.58 -20.70 -14.45
C ARG A 74 5.94 -19.71 -15.43
N GLN A 75 6.39 -19.72 -16.68
CA GLN A 75 5.81 -18.90 -17.75
C GLN A 75 4.34 -19.26 -18.01
N LEU A 76 4.03 -20.55 -18.15
CA LEU A 76 2.66 -21.03 -18.38
C LEU A 76 1.74 -20.81 -17.18
N GLU A 77 2.26 -20.95 -15.95
CA GLU A 77 1.52 -20.62 -14.73
C GLU A 77 1.16 -19.14 -14.68
N ARG A 78 2.11 -18.26 -15.04
CA ARG A 78 1.87 -16.82 -15.17
C ARG A 78 0.82 -16.52 -16.25
N GLU A 79 0.96 -17.10 -17.45
CA GLU A 79 -0.01 -16.92 -18.55
C GLU A 79 -1.42 -17.40 -18.15
N ASN A 80 -1.54 -18.58 -17.55
CA ASN A 80 -2.82 -19.11 -17.09
C ASN A 80 -3.46 -18.25 -16.00
N ARG A 81 -2.67 -17.78 -15.02
CA ARG A 81 -3.13 -16.83 -14.01
C ARG A 81 -3.62 -15.53 -14.66
N GLY A 82 -2.86 -15.03 -15.63
CA GLY A 82 -3.21 -13.91 -16.52
C GLY A 82 -4.59 -14.07 -17.15
N LEU A 83 -4.80 -15.19 -17.84
CA LEU A 83 -6.06 -15.49 -18.52
C LEU A 83 -7.23 -15.57 -17.53
N LEU A 84 -7.06 -16.27 -16.41
CA LEU A 84 -8.11 -16.41 -15.39
C LEU A 84 -8.53 -15.06 -14.79
N LEU A 85 -7.57 -14.20 -14.43
CA LEU A 85 -7.84 -12.88 -13.87
C LEU A 85 -8.36 -11.86 -14.90
N ASN A 86 -8.31 -12.20 -16.19
CA ASN A 86 -8.83 -11.38 -17.28
C ASN A 86 -10.20 -11.84 -17.79
N VAL A 87 -10.75 -12.95 -17.29
CA VAL A 87 -12.12 -13.33 -17.58
C VAL A 87 -13.05 -12.24 -17.07
N ARG A 88 -13.79 -11.60 -17.98
CA ARG A 88 -14.77 -10.57 -17.67
C ARG A 88 -16.18 -11.13 -17.81
N ARG A 89 -17.07 -10.64 -16.97
CA ARG A 89 -18.51 -10.92 -17.04
C ARG A 89 -19.06 -10.46 -18.39
N THR A 90 -20.03 -11.22 -18.90
CA THR A 90 -20.87 -10.79 -20.01
C THR A 90 -21.69 -9.56 -19.59
N ALA A 91 -22.27 -8.85 -20.56
CA ALA A 91 -23.16 -7.72 -20.26
C ALA A 91 -24.35 -8.15 -19.39
N SER A 92 -24.96 -9.30 -19.70
CA SER A 92 -26.08 -9.85 -18.94
C SER A 92 -25.70 -10.16 -17.48
N GLU A 93 -24.55 -10.83 -17.26
CA GLU A 93 -24.06 -11.11 -15.90
C GLU A 93 -23.70 -9.83 -15.12
N THR A 94 -23.16 -8.83 -15.82
CA THR A 94 -22.82 -7.53 -15.24
C THR A 94 -24.08 -6.82 -14.78
N ASN A 95 -25.09 -6.74 -15.64
CA ASN A 95 -26.38 -6.12 -15.33
C ASN A 95 -27.09 -6.84 -14.19
N LEU A 96 -27.15 -8.17 -14.23
CA LEU A 96 -27.75 -8.96 -13.16
C LEU A 96 -27.06 -8.71 -11.80
N ALA A 97 -25.74 -8.60 -11.79
CA ALA A 97 -24.99 -8.29 -10.58
C ALA A 97 -25.25 -6.87 -10.06
N LEU A 98 -25.39 -5.90 -10.96
CA LEU A 98 -25.76 -4.52 -10.60
C LEU A 98 -27.18 -4.45 -10.02
N ASP A 99 -28.16 -5.05 -10.71
CA ASP A 99 -29.56 -5.05 -10.31
C ASP A 99 -29.74 -5.75 -8.94
N SER A 100 -29.10 -6.92 -8.76
CA SER A 100 -29.11 -7.64 -7.49
C SER A 100 -28.39 -6.88 -6.38
N GLY A 101 -27.27 -6.22 -6.71
CA GLY A 101 -26.51 -5.42 -5.77
C GLY A 101 -27.28 -4.23 -5.24
N LEU A 102 -27.99 -3.53 -6.14
CA LEU A 102 -28.86 -2.41 -5.80
C LEU A 102 -30.05 -2.85 -4.93
N ALA A 103 -30.71 -3.96 -5.29
CA ALA A 103 -31.78 -4.53 -4.46
C ALA A 103 -31.28 -4.81 -3.03
N GLY A 104 -30.10 -5.44 -2.91
CA GLY A 104 -29.50 -5.68 -1.59
C GLY A 104 -29.05 -4.41 -0.84
N LEU A 105 -28.71 -3.31 -1.54
CA LEU A 105 -28.43 -2.02 -0.88
C LEU A 105 -29.72 -1.41 -0.32
N ALA A 106 -30.83 -1.55 -1.04
CA ALA A 106 -32.13 -1.01 -0.64
C ALA A 106 -32.72 -1.75 0.57
N GLU A 107 -32.51 -3.08 0.65
CA GLU A 107 -32.98 -3.92 1.75
C GLU A 107 -32.19 -3.71 3.06
N ASP A 108 -30.90 -3.35 2.97
CA ASP A 108 -30.05 -3.16 4.14
C ASP A 108 -30.24 -1.77 4.74
N GLU A 109 -31.15 -1.64 5.70
CA GLU A 109 -31.41 -0.38 6.43
C GLU A 109 -30.20 0.16 7.19
N THR A 110 -29.22 -0.69 7.54
CA THR A 110 -28.02 -0.29 8.29
C THR A 110 -26.93 0.33 7.42
N CYS A 111 -26.99 0.09 6.11
CA CYS A 111 -26.08 0.71 5.16
C CYS A 111 -26.40 2.21 5.01
N ASP A 112 -25.44 3.07 5.32
CA ASP A 112 -25.50 4.53 5.17
C ASP A 112 -24.49 5.06 4.13
N SER A 113 -23.93 4.15 3.32
CA SER A 113 -22.93 4.47 2.31
C SER A 113 -23.41 5.54 1.32
N LEU A 114 -22.49 6.39 0.88
CA LEU A 114 -22.79 7.36 -0.17
C LEU A 114 -23.18 6.67 -1.49
N LEU A 115 -22.65 5.47 -1.78
CA LEU A 115 -23.08 4.64 -2.91
C LEU A 115 -24.58 4.35 -2.84
N LYS A 116 -25.08 3.86 -1.70
CA LYS A 116 -26.52 3.57 -1.52
C LYS A 116 -27.38 4.81 -1.72
N LYS A 117 -26.91 5.95 -1.22
CA LYS A 117 -27.63 7.22 -1.34
C LYS A 117 -27.77 7.70 -2.78
N HIS A 118 -26.72 7.53 -3.60
CA HIS A 118 -26.65 8.15 -4.93
C HIS A 118 -26.86 7.18 -6.11
N LEU A 119 -26.71 5.87 -5.92
CA LEU A 119 -27.06 4.88 -6.93
C LEU A 119 -28.57 4.58 -6.87
N THR A 120 -29.38 5.44 -7.46
CA THR A 120 -30.83 5.20 -7.59
C THR A 120 -31.12 4.24 -8.75
N PRO A 121 -32.33 3.65 -8.82
CA PRO A 121 -32.75 2.86 -9.98
C PRO A 121 -32.62 3.63 -11.31
N GLU A 122 -32.95 4.91 -11.33
CA GLU A 122 -32.85 5.77 -12.52
C GLU A 122 -31.39 5.99 -12.94
N VAL A 123 -30.50 6.23 -11.97
CA VAL A 123 -29.06 6.36 -12.21
C VAL A 123 -28.51 5.03 -12.72
N LEU A 124 -28.92 3.90 -12.13
CA LEU A 124 -28.48 2.58 -12.57
C LEU A 124 -28.90 2.28 -14.02
N GLU A 125 -30.17 2.49 -14.37
CA GLU A 125 -30.65 2.28 -15.75
C GLU A 125 -29.90 3.14 -16.77
N THR A 126 -29.54 4.37 -16.39
CA THR A 126 -28.78 5.29 -17.25
C THR A 126 -27.35 4.80 -17.49
N LEU A 127 -26.73 4.19 -16.48
CA LEU A 127 -25.29 3.93 -16.48
C LEU A 127 -24.89 2.47 -16.77
N LYS A 128 -25.78 1.49 -16.52
CA LYS A 128 -25.42 0.06 -16.49
C LYS A 128 -24.89 -0.51 -17.81
N GLU A 129 -25.34 0.03 -18.94
CA GLU A 129 -24.88 -0.38 -20.28
C GLU A 129 -23.63 0.36 -20.76
N LEU A 130 -23.20 1.41 -20.05
CA LEU A 130 -22.09 2.25 -20.47
C LEU A 130 -20.73 1.57 -20.20
N LYS A 131 -19.77 1.86 -21.08
CA LYS A 131 -18.38 1.44 -20.94
C LYS A 131 -17.43 2.58 -21.27
N THR A 132 -16.33 2.67 -20.54
CA THR A 132 -15.28 3.64 -20.88
C THR A 132 -14.63 3.29 -22.23
N PRO A 133 -14.23 4.29 -23.04
CA PRO A 133 -13.83 4.04 -24.42
C PRO A 133 -12.50 3.30 -24.54
N ALA A 134 -11.49 3.67 -23.73
CA ALA A 134 -10.15 3.11 -23.81
C ALA A 134 -10.06 1.74 -23.14
N PHE A 135 -10.46 1.65 -21.87
CA PHE A 135 -10.22 0.47 -21.06
C PHE A 135 -11.45 -0.44 -20.92
N LYS A 136 -12.61 -0.05 -21.47
CA LYS A 136 -13.86 -0.83 -21.42
C LYS A 136 -14.32 -1.14 -20.00
N SER A 137 -14.04 -0.25 -19.05
CA SER A 137 -14.55 -0.35 -17.68
C SER A 137 -16.04 -0.16 -17.65
N THR A 138 -16.70 -0.92 -16.77
CA THR A 138 -18.14 -0.91 -16.55
C THR A 138 -18.47 -0.18 -15.25
N LEU A 139 -19.76 0.12 -15.04
CA LEU A 139 -20.24 0.61 -13.74
C LEU A 139 -19.94 -0.39 -12.62
N LEU A 140 -20.08 -1.70 -12.89
CA LEU A 140 -19.82 -2.74 -11.90
C LEU A 140 -18.38 -2.70 -11.40
N ASP A 141 -17.39 -2.50 -12.29
CA ASP A 141 -15.99 -2.34 -11.88
C ASP A 141 -15.81 -1.17 -10.89
N CYS A 142 -16.71 -0.18 -10.90
CA CYS A 142 -16.63 0.99 -10.05
C CYS A 142 -17.38 0.85 -8.71
N VAL A 143 -18.46 0.05 -8.67
CA VAL A 143 -19.36 -0.04 -7.49
C VAL A 143 -19.25 -1.36 -6.73
N GLN A 144 -18.57 -2.37 -7.28
CA GLN A 144 -18.57 -3.74 -6.73
C GLN A 144 -18.13 -3.81 -5.27
N SER A 145 -17.18 -2.96 -4.85
CA SER A 145 -16.76 -2.90 -3.44
C SER A 145 -17.92 -2.53 -2.51
N GLY A 146 -18.63 -1.43 -2.76
CA GLY A 146 -19.74 -0.99 -1.91
C GLY A 146 -20.98 -1.88 -2.03
N LEU A 147 -21.19 -2.53 -3.18
CA LEU A 147 -22.25 -3.54 -3.31
C LEU A 147 -22.03 -4.76 -2.42
N LYS A 148 -20.78 -5.07 -2.04
CA LYS A 148 -20.44 -6.23 -1.22
C LYS A 148 -20.11 -5.88 0.23
N ASN A 149 -19.40 -4.77 0.44
CA ASN A 149 -19.02 -4.27 1.76
C ASN A 149 -20.02 -3.18 2.18
N ARG A 150 -21.12 -3.58 2.83
CA ARG A 150 -22.26 -2.70 3.16
C ARG A 150 -21.94 -1.63 4.20
N ASP A 151 -20.86 -1.82 4.95
CA ASP A 151 -20.33 -0.87 5.92
C ASP A 151 -19.30 0.11 5.32
N SER A 152 -19.21 0.19 4.00
CA SER A 152 -18.42 1.23 3.32
C SER A 152 -19.03 2.61 3.58
N HIS A 153 -18.24 3.60 3.99
CA HIS A 153 -18.72 4.99 4.02
C HIS A 153 -19.00 5.54 2.60
N VAL A 154 -18.12 5.24 1.64
CA VAL A 154 -18.24 5.73 0.24
C VAL A 154 -18.73 4.64 -0.70
N GLY A 155 -17.99 3.54 -0.82
CA GLY A 155 -18.41 2.35 -1.58
C GLY A 155 -18.12 2.36 -3.08
N VAL A 156 -17.46 3.40 -3.61
CA VAL A 156 -17.10 3.51 -5.04
C VAL A 156 -15.61 3.72 -5.26
N TYR A 157 -15.12 3.22 -6.38
CA TYR A 157 -13.78 3.48 -6.91
C TYR A 157 -13.88 3.71 -8.43
N ALA A 158 -13.06 4.58 -9.01
CA ALA A 158 -12.99 4.69 -10.46
C ALA A 158 -12.18 3.51 -11.02
N ALA A 159 -12.66 2.80 -12.04
CA ALA A 159 -11.90 1.69 -12.63
C ALA A 159 -10.84 2.14 -13.65
N ASP A 160 -11.04 3.33 -14.22
CA ASP A 160 -10.07 4.05 -15.02
C ASP A 160 -10.38 5.57 -14.97
N PRO A 161 -9.52 6.43 -15.50
CA PRO A 161 -9.67 7.88 -15.41
C PRO A 161 -10.95 8.43 -16.05
N MET A 162 -11.39 7.83 -17.16
CA MET A 162 -12.62 8.23 -17.86
C MET A 162 -13.88 7.76 -17.12
N ALA A 163 -13.76 6.90 -16.11
CA ALA A 163 -14.91 6.49 -15.30
C ALA A 163 -15.57 7.69 -14.60
N TYR A 164 -14.79 8.70 -14.18
CA TYR A 164 -15.33 9.91 -13.57
C TYR A 164 -16.26 10.70 -14.50
N SER A 165 -15.98 10.73 -15.80
CA SER A 165 -16.82 11.42 -16.78
C SER A 165 -17.94 10.54 -17.32
N VAL A 166 -17.67 9.26 -17.59
CA VAL A 166 -18.66 8.32 -18.17
C VAL A 166 -19.75 7.97 -17.16
N PHE A 167 -19.40 7.84 -15.89
CA PHE A 167 -20.33 7.54 -14.80
C PHE A 167 -20.58 8.77 -13.91
N ALA A 168 -20.48 9.97 -14.49
CA ALA A 168 -20.60 11.25 -13.77
C ALA A 168 -21.93 11.40 -13.01
N ALA A 169 -23.03 10.83 -13.52
CA ALA A 169 -24.32 10.85 -12.84
C ALA A 169 -24.29 10.18 -11.46
N LEU A 170 -23.36 9.26 -11.22
CA LEU A 170 -23.07 8.69 -9.92
C LEU A 170 -21.95 9.47 -9.20
N PHE A 171 -20.80 9.67 -9.87
CA PHE A 171 -19.62 10.25 -9.21
C PHE A 171 -19.79 11.70 -8.78
N ASN A 172 -20.47 12.56 -9.54
CA ASN A 172 -20.60 13.97 -9.22
C ASN A 172 -21.31 14.23 -7.88
N PRO A 173 -22.53 13.71 -7.63
CA PRO A 173 -23.19 13.96 -6.35
C PRO A 173 -22.45 13.33 -5.16
N LEU A 174 -21.76 12.20 -5.38
CA LEU A 174 -20.84 11.58 -4.42
C LEU A 174 -19.67 12.49 -4.04
N ILE A 175 -19.01 13.07 -5.04
CA ILE A 175 -17.88 13.98 -4.88
C ILE A 175 -18.34 15.26 -4.18
N GLU A 176 -19.46 15.84 -4.61
CA GLU A 176 -20.02 17.05 -4.04
C GLU A 176 -20.35 16.87 -2.55
N GLU A 177 -20.98 15.75 -2.18
CA GLU A 177 -21.29 15.47 -0.78
C GLU A 177 -20.03 15.22 0.07
N TYR A 178 -19.09 14.40 -0.42
CA TYR A 178 -17.88 14.07 0.36
C TYR A 178 -16.95 15.28 0.52
N HIS A 179 -16.77 16.07 -0.54
CA HIS A 179 -15.85 17.22 -0.57
C HIS A 179 -16.53 18.55 -0.24
N ALA A 180 -17.62 18.49 0.53
CA ALA A 180 -18.30 19.65 1.12
C ALA A 180 -18.71 20.73 0.10
N GLY A 181 -19.35 20.31 -0.99
CA GLY A 181 -19.97 21.18 -1.98
C GLY A 181 -19.17 21.39 -3.27
N PHE A 182 -18.15 20.57 -3.55
CA PHE A 182 -17.44 20.62 -4.83
C PHE A 182 -18.32 20.04 -5.96
N GLY A 183 -19.08 20.92 -6.60
CA GLY A 183 -20.11 20.60 -7.58
C GLY A 183 -19.58 20.24 -8.97
N PRO A 184 -20.49 19.98 -9.92
CA PRO A 184 -20.15 19.63 -11.31
C PRO A 184 -19.46 20.76 -12.08
N GLU A 185 -19.71 22.01 -11.73
CA GLU A 185 -19.17 23.19 -12.41
C GLU A 185 -17.91 23.76 -11.74
N ASP A 186 -17.57 23.28 -10.54
CA ASP A 186 -16.37 23.71 -9.82
C ASP A 186 -15.11 23.12 -10.46
N GLN A 187 -14.00 23.86 -10.37
CA GLN A 187 -12.72 23.43 -10.94
C GLN A 187 -11.63 23.43 -9.87
N GLN A 188 -10.78 22.40 -9.92
CA GLN A 188 -9.59 22.34 -9.09
C GLN A 188 -8.59 23.42 -9.54
N PRO A 189 -8.10 24.28 -8.63
CA PRO A 189 -7.10 25.28 -8.99
C PRO A 189 -5.83 24.64 -9.57
N ALA A 190 -5.08 25.44 -10.31
CA ALA A 190 -3.75 25.04 -10.75
C ALA A 190 -2.89 24.62 -9.55
N LEU A 191 -1.98 23.68 -9.77
CA LEU A 191 -1.06 23.24 -8.73
C LEU A 191 -0.29 24.45 -8.20
N SER A 192 -0.23 24.58 -6.88
CA SER A 192 0.54 25.61 -6.20
C SER A 192 1.09 25.07 -4.90
N TRP A 193 2.42 24.97 -4.83
CA TRP A 193 3.14 24.57 -3.63
C TRP A 193 3.23 25.68 -2.59
N GLY A 194 2.99 26.94 -2.98
CA GLY A 194 3.26 28.10 -2.13
C GLY A 194 4.72 28.11 -1.65
N GLU A 195 4.96 28.79 -0.52
CA GLU A 195 6.28 28.87 0.09
C GLU A 195 6.30 28.06 1.39
N PRO A 196 7.04 26.94 1.48
CA PRO A 196 7.06 26.10 2.69
C PRO A 196 7.46 26.86 3.96
N THR A 197 8.27 27.91 3.84
CA THR A 197 8.67 28.77 4.97
C THR A 197 7.52 29.56 5.60
N GLU A 198 6.39 29.72 4.91
CA GLU A 198 5.17 30.33 5.46
C GLU A 198 4.37 29.36 6.33
N LEU A 199 4.68 28.06 6.30
CA LEU A 199 4.08 27.05 7.17
C LEU A 199 4.80 27.05 8.53
N GLU A 200 4.39 27.96 9.40
CA GLU A 200 4.91 28.04 10.76
C GLU A 200 4.72 26.74 11.54
N ASN A 201 5.73 26.36 12.34
CA ASN A 201 5.66 25.22 13.24
C ASN A 201 4.49 25.42 14.26
N PRO A 202 3.48 24.54 14.28
CA PRO A 202 2.33 24.67 15.16
C PRO A 202 2.64 24.39 16.64
N ASP A 203 3.76 23.73 16.94
CA ASP A 203 4.23 23.41 18.30
C ASP A 203 5.74 23.67 18.45
N PRO A 204 6.19 24.93 18.54
CA PRO A 204 7.61 25.27 18.65
C PRO A 204 8.26 24.77 19.94
N GLU A 205 7.48 24.54 20.99
CA GLU A 205 7.94 24.06 22.30
C GLU A 205 8.05 22.51 22.33
N GLY A 206 7.44 21.82 21.36
CA GLY A 206 7.49 20.37 21.23
C GLY A 206 6.75 19.62 22.34
N LEU A 207 5.66 20.22 22.86
CA LEU A 207 4.93 19.70 24.02
C LEU A 207 3.76 18.79 23.65
N TYR A 208 3.17 18.98 22.47
CA TYR A 208 1.91 18.35 22.07
C TYR A 208 2.09 17.43 20.86
N VAL A 209 2.79 17.88 19.82
CA VAL A 209 2.94 17.17 18.56
C VAL A 209 4.07 16.14 18.64
N VAL A 210 3.73 14.89 18.34
CA VAL A 210 4.65 13.74 18.35
C VAL A 210 5.37 13.62 17.01
N SER A 211 4.63 13.68 15.90
CA SER A 211 5.18 13.52 14.56
C SER A 211 4.32 14.19 13.51
N THR A 212 4.93 14.60 12.41
CA THR A 212 4.28 15.26 11.28
C THR A 212 4.46 14.46 10.01
N ARG A 213 3.41 14.41 9.18
CA ARG A 213 3.38 13.61 7.96
C ARG A 213 2.58 14.28 6.86
N VAL A 214 3.12 14.34 5.65
CA VAL A 214 2.42 14.76 4.44
C VAL A 214 2.46 13.62 3.44
N ARG A 215 1.29 13.23 2.91
CA ARG A 215 1.21 12.27 1.80
C ARG A 215 0.38 12.80 0.65
N CYS A 216 0.64 12.31 -0.55
CA CYS A 216 -0.32 12.36 -1.65
C CYS A 216 -0.42 11.04 -2.40
N ALA A 217 -1.52 10.88 -3.12
CA ALA A 217 -1.66 9.86 -4.15
C ALA A 217 -1.39 10.45 -5.54
N ARG A 218 -0.76 9.68 -6.43
CA ARG A 218 -0.60 10.02 -7.84
C ARG A 218 -0.82 8.79 -8.71
N SER A 219 -1.48 9.02 -9.83
CA SER A 219 -1.72 8.03 -10.88
C SER A 219 -0.85 8.37 -12.09
N VAL A 220 -0.24 7.36 -12.69
CA VAL A 220 0.62 7.51 -13.86
C VAL A 220 -0.23 7.64 -15.12
N GLU A 221 0.03 8.67 -15.95
CA GLU A 221 -0.66 8.86 -17.22
C GLU A 221 -0.50 7.65 -18.17
N GLY A 222 -1.55 7.35 -18.92
CA GLY A 222 -1.58 6.25 -19.88
C GLY A 222 -1.99 4.89 -19.28
N PHE A 223 -2.09 4.78 -17.97
CA PHE A 223 -2.53 3.57 -17.27
C PHE A 223 -3.96 3.70 -16.77
N PRO A 224 -4.76 2.62 -16.77
CA PRO A 224 -5.99 2.59 -16.00
C PRO A 224 -5.68 2.31 -14.53
N TYR A 225 -6.69 2.32 -13.66
CA TYR A 225 -6.51 1.88 -12.29
C TYR A 225 -6.50 0.34 -12.18
N HIS A 226 -6.21 -0.14 -10.97
CA HIS A 226 -6.02 -1.56 -10.66
C HIS A 226 -7.08 -2.54 -11.21
N PRO A 227 -8.40 -2.22 -11.23
CA PRO A 227 -9.41 -3.16 -11.72
C PRO A 227 -9.23 -3.53 -13.20
N ARG A 228 -8.51 -2.69 -13.96
CA ARG A 228 -8.26 -2.87 -15.39
C ARG A 228 -6.79 -3.05 -15.76
N MET A 229 -5.86 -2.79 -14.84
CA MET A 229 -4.43 -3.04 -15.07
C MET A 229 -4.13 -4.50 -15.36
N GLN A 230 -3.11 -4.74 -16.19
CA GLN A 230 -2.53 -6.05 -16.49
C GLN A 230 -1.24 -6.25 -15.70
N GLU A 231 -0.81 -7.51 -15.53
CA GLU A 231 0.38 -7.86 -14.73
C GLU A 231 1.63 -7.10 -15.21
N GLU A 232 1.82 -6.99 -16.52
CA GLU A 232 2.95 -6.27 -17.13
C GLU A 232 2.91 -4.76 -16.85
N GLN A 233 1.72 -4.19 -16.71
CA GLN A 233 1.56 -2.75 -16.43
C GLN A 233 1.97 -2.42 -14.98
N TYR A 234 1.74 -3.33 -14.03
CA TYR A 234 2.28 -3.20 -12.67
C TYR A 234 3.81 -3.15 -12.69
N GLU A 235 4.44 -4.04 -13.47
CA GLU A 235 5.90 -4.11 -13.65
C GLU A 235 6.44 -2.86 -14.38
N GLU A 236 5.72 -2.34 -15.37
CA GLU A 236 6.10 -1.12 -16.09
C GLU A 236 6.09 0.11 -15.17
N ILE A 237 5.06 0.27 -14.32
CA ILE A 237 5.01 1.35 -13.33
C ILE A 237 6.19 1.22 -12.35
N TYR A 238 6.47 0.02 -11.85
CA TYR A 238 7.63 -0.22 -10.98
C TYR A 238 8.94 0.20 -11.65
N GLU A 239 9.14 -0.14 -12.92
CA GLU A 239 10.35 0.19 -13.65
C GLU A 239 10.49 1.70 -13.88
N LYS A 240 9.39 2.40 -14.22
CA LYS A 240 9.36 3.88 -14.31
C LYS A 240 9.75 4.52 -12.98
N VAL A 241 9.25 3.99 -11.87
CA VAL A 241 9.63 4.43 -10.51
C VAL A 241 11.11 4.19 -10.24
N ARG A 242 11.62 2.99 -10.53
CA ARG A 242 13.03 2.64 -10.34
C ARG A 242 13.97 3.61 -11.08
N VAL A 243 13.62 3.98 -12.31
CA VAL A 243 14.38 4.97 -13.09
C VAL A 243 14.26 6.36 -12.48
N ALA A 244 13.06 6.81 -12.13
CA ALA A 244 12.84 8.14 -11.56
C ALA A 244 13.53 8.36 -10.20
N LEU A 245 13.67 7.32 -9.39
CA LEU A 245 14.34 7.38 -8.09
C LEU A 245 15.84 7.65 -8.21
N ALA A 246 16.48 7.33 -9.34
CA ALA A 246 17.89 7.60 -9.56
C ALA A 246 18.21 9.11 -9.56
N ASP A 247 17.23 9.94 -9.93
CA ASP A 247 17.37 11.39 -10.01
C ASP A 247 17.07 12.10 -8.67
N LEU A 248 16.72 11.36 -7.61
CA LEU A 248 16.46 11.95 -6.29
C LEU A 248 17.70 12.69 -5.74
N PRO A 249 17.51 13.80 -5.02
CA PRO A 249 18.59 14.45 -4.27
C PRO A 249 19.28 13.47 -3.32
N GLU A 250 20.57 13.70 -3.04
CA GLU A 250 21.40 12.83 -2.19
C GLU A 250 20.75 12.51 -0.84
N GLU A 251 20.14 13.49 -0.18
CA GLU A 251 19.44 13.34 1.10
C GLU A 251 18.15 12.47 1.04
N LEU A 252 17.63 12.20 -0.16
CA LEU A 252 16.45 11.37 -0.40
C LEU A 252 16.78 10.02 -1.02
N GLN A 253 18.07 9.73 -1.25
CA GLN A 253 18.51 8.42 -1.74
C GLN A 253 18.15 7.30 -0.74
N GLY A 254 17.93 6.11 -1.29
CA GLY A 254 17.33 5.02 -0.54
C GLY A 254 17.24 3.71 -1.31
N GLU A 255 16.49 2.78 -0.74
CA GLU A 255 16.29 1.44 -1.29
C GLU A 255 14.86 1.27 -1.81
N LEU A 256 14.72 0.80 -3.05
CA LEU A 256 13.46 0.31 -3.61
C LEU A 256 13.42 -1.22 -3.52
N SER A 257 12.49 -1.75 -2.75
CA SER A 257 12.34 -3.19 -2.54
C SER A 257 10.98 -3.68 -3.05
N LEU A 258 10.99 -4.68 -3.93
CA LEU A 258 9.78 -5.39 -4.33
C LEU A 258 9.20 -6.17 -3.14
N LEU A 259 7.88 -6.19 -3.02
CA LEU A 259 7.20 -6.82 -1.89
C LEU A 259 7.44 -8.33 -1.81
N ASN A 260 7.63 -9.00 -2.95
CA ASN A 260 7.96 -10.44 -3.01
C ASN A 260 9.44 -10.75 -2.75
N ALA A 261 10.31 -9.74 -2.76
CA ALA A 261 11.73 -9.87 -2.44
C ALA A 261 12.01 -9.64 -0.94
N LEU A 262 11.08 -8.99 -0.23
CA LEU A 262 11.17 -8.80 1.22
C LEU A 262 10.91 -10.10 1.97
N ASP A 263 11.85 -10.49 2.84
CA ASP A 263 11.64 -11.59 3.77
C ASP A 263 10.62 -11.25 4.88
N ALA A 264 10.15 -12.26 5.60
CA ALA A 264 9.13 -12.09 6.63
C ALA A 264 9.58 -11.17 7.78
N SER A 265 10.84 -11.21 8.17
CA SER A 265 11.38 -10.38 9.26
C SER A 265 11.38 -8.90 8.85
N ARG A 266 11.80 -8.61 7.62
CA ARG A 266 11.84 -7.25 7.10
C ARG A 266 10.45 -6.69 6.89
N LYS A 267 9.51 -7.51 6.38
CA LYS A 267 8.09 -7.12 6.30
C LYS A 267 7.52 -6.76 7.67
N GLN A 268 7.80 -7.58 8.68
CA GLN A 268 7.34 -7.33 10.04
C GLN A 268 7.91 -6.03 10.60
N GLU A 269 9.23 -5.79 10.46
CA GLU A 269 9.87 -4.55 10.91
C GLU A 269 9.23 -3.31 10.24
N LEU A 270 9.04 -3.34 8.92
CA LEU A 270 8.46 -2.22 8.19
C LEU A 270 6.99 -1.99 8.57
N THR A 271 6.25 -3.05 8.89
CA THR A 271 4.85 -2.96 9.35
C THR A 271 4.76 -2.36 10.74
N GLU A 272 5.58 -2.84 11.69
CA GLU A 272 5.63 -2.34 13.08
C GLU A 272 6.06 -0.87 13.16
N ARG A 273 6.89 -0.43 12.22
CA ARG A 273 7.32 0.97 12.09
C ARG A 273 6.40 1.82 11.21
N HIS A 274 5.26 1.28 10.78
CA HIS A 274 4.26 1.97 9.96
C HIS A 274 4.77 2.47 8.59
N TYR A 275 5.83 1.86 8.06
CA TYR A 275 6.35 2.16 6.72
C TYR A 275 5.68 1.32 5.64
N LEU A 276 5.37 0.06 5.92
CA LEU A 276 4.70 -0.82 4.96
C LEU A 276 3.20 -0.59 4.98
N PHE A 277 2.59 -0.58 3.80
CA PHE A 277 1.14 -0.61 3.68
C PHE A 277 0.57 -1.96 4.13
N LYS A 278 -0.70 -1.94 4.55
CA LYS A 278 -1.41 -3.17 4.92
C LYS A 278 -1.66 -4.01 3.66
N GLU A 279 -1.30 -5.29 3.71
CA GLU A 279 -1.61 -6.21 2.62
C GLU A 279 -3.12 -6.56 2.61
N CYS A 280 -3.72 -6.61 1.42
CA CYS A 280 -5.05 -7.19 1.15
C CYS A 280 -6.20 -6.66 2.04
N ASP A 281 -6.54 -5.39 1.89
CA ASP A 281 -7.79 -4.85 2.46
C ASP A 281 -9.02 -5.36 1.68
N ARG A 282 -10.11 -5.70 2.39
CA ARG A 282 -11.31 -6.29 1.79
C ARG A 282 -12.06 -5.34 0.86
N PHE A 283 -11.97 -4.03 1.07
CA PHE A 283 -12.59 -3.06 0.16
C PHE A 283 -11.80 -3.04 -1.15
N LEU A 284 -10.46 -3.03 -1.07
CA LEU A 284 -9.57 -3.11 -2.22
C LEU A 284 -9.68 -4.45 -2.97
N ASP A 285 -9.83 -5.58 -2.27
CA ASP A 285 -10.05 -6.89 -2.87
C ASP A 285 -11.33 -6.90 -3.72
N GLU A 286 -12.43 -6.37 -3.16
CA GLU A 286 -13.71 -6.33 -3.87
C GLU A 286 -13.79 -5.26 -4.94
N ALA A 287 -13.00 -4.20 -4.81
CA ALA A 287 -12.72 -3.26 -5.89
C ALA A 287 -11.75 -3.83 -6.94
N GLN A 288 -11.31 -5.10 -6.84
CA GLN A 288 -10.38 -5.73 -7.77
C GLN A 288 -8.99 -5.04 -7.85
N ALA A 289 -8.57 -4.37 -6.77
CA ALA A 289 -7.30 -3.67 -6.71
C ALA A 289 -6.09 -4.61 -6.48
N ASN A 290 -6.32 -5.76 -5.85
CA ASN A 290 -5.29 -6.76 -5.59
C ASN A 290 -5.13 -7.79 -6.73
N ARG A 291 -5.59 -7.47 -7.95
CA ARG A 291 -5.31 -8.29 -9.14
C ARG A 291 -3.79 -8.43 -9.31
N PHE A 292 -3.35 -9.64 -9.63
CA PHE A 292 -1.94 -10.00 -9.81
C PHE A 292 -1.03 -9.82 -8.60
N PHE A 293 -1.56 -9.58 -7.39
CA PHE A 293 -0.74 -9.37 -6.19
C PHE A 293 0.32 -10.48 -5.98
N PRO A 294 1.59 -10.16 -5.68
CA PRO A 294 2.18 -8.85 -5.43
C PRO A 294 2.93 -8.25 -6.65
N ALA A 295 2.57 -8.57 -7.89
CA ALA A 295 3.28 -8.09 -9.08
C ALA A 295 3.41 -6.55 -9.09
N GLY A 296 4.64 -6.06 -9.27
CA GLY A 296 4.99 -4.63 -9.27
C GLY A 296 4.72 -3.86 -7.98
N ARG A 297 4.33 -4.53 -6.88
CA ARG A 297 4.15 -3.88 -5.58
C ARG A 297 5.51 -3.68 -4.94
N ALA A 298 5.81 -2.46 -4.53
CA ALA A 298 7.09 -2.13 -3.94
C ALA A 298 6.96 -1.03 -2.90
N ILE A 299 8.00 -0.94 -2.07
CA ILE A 299 8.22 0.15 -1.14
C ILE A 299 9.60 0.73 -1.40
N PHE A 300 9.67 2.05 -1.44
CA PHE A 300 10.92 2.79 -1.35
C PHE A 300 11.03 3.47 0.00
N LEU A 301 12.21 3.41 0.61
CA LEU A 301 12.51 4.09 1.87
C LEU A 301 13.89 4.75 1.77
N ASN A 302 13.96 6.05 2.03
CA ASN A 302 15.25 6.74 2.10
C ASN A 302 16.06 6.32 3.33
N GLU A 303 17.37 6.56 3.30
CA GLU A 303 18.28 6.15 4.40
C GLU A 303 17.88 6.76 5.76
N ALA A 304 17.42 8.01 5.75
CA ALA A 304 16.95 8.72 6.94
C ALA A 304 15.57 8.25 7.44
N LYS A 305 14.86 7.41 6.68
CA LYS A 305 13.50 6.93 6.97
C LYS A 305 12.47 8.05 7.16
N THR A 306 12.65 9.16 6.45
CA THR A 306 11.80 10.35 6.46
C THR A 306 11.04 10.56 5.15
N PHE A 307 11.31 9.73 4.14
CA PHE A 307 10.62 9.71 2.86
C PHE A 307 10.32 8.26 2.46
N VAL A 308 9.05 8.01 2.16
CA VAL A 308 8.51 6.69 1.79
C VAL A 308 7.71 6.85 0.51
N LEU A 309 7.88 5.91 -0.42
CA LEU A 309 7.03 5.79 -1.59
C LEU A 309 6.46 4.38 -1.66
N TRP A 310 5.14 4.26 -1.72
CA TRP A 310 4.47 3.00 -2.04
C TRP A 310 4.16 2.95 -3.52
N VAL A 311 4.40 1.80 -4.12
CA VAL A 311 4.16 1.54 -5.53
C VAL A 311 3.09 0.47 -5.66
N ASN A 312 2.04 0.79 -6.43
CA ASN A 312 0.93 -0.10 -6.79
C ASN A 312 0.13 -0.66 -5.59
N GLU A 313 -0.20 0.17 -4.62
CA GLU A 313 -1.05 -0.18 -3.47
C GLU A 313 -2.53 0.08 -3.78
N GLU A 314 -3.12 1.16 -3.26
CA GLU A 314 -4.47 1.64 -3.61
C GLU A 314 -4.44 2.51 -4.87
N ASP A 315 -3.39 3.33 -4.99
CA ASP A 315 -3.07 4.13 -6.16
C ASP A 315 -1.72 3.67 -6.73
N HIS A 316 -1.37 4.11 -7.94
CA HIS A 316 -0.09 3.73 -8.56
C HIS A 316 1.09 4.17 -7.68
N LEU A 317 1.00 5.38 -7.10
CA LEU A 317 2.02 5.93 -6.22
C LEU A 317 1.38 6.59 -5.01
N ARG A 318 1.90 6.28 -3.82
CA ARG A 318 1.63 7.04 -2.59
C ARG A 318 2.94 7.60 -2.06
N ILE A 319 3.11 8.91 -2.22
CA ILE A 319 4.33 9.65 -1.89
C ILE A 319 4.16 10.22 -0.47
N ILE A 320 5.12 9.96 0.41
CA ILE A 320 5.00 10.26 1.84
C ILE A 320 6.30 10.90 2.33
N SER A 321 6.18 12.03 3.00
CA SER A 321 7.24 12.64 3.81
C SER A 321 6.79 12.70 5.25
N MET A 322 7.66 12.31 6.19
CA MET A 322 7.34 12.29 7.62
C MET A 322 8.58 12.46 8.48
N GLN A 323 8.40 12.93 9.71
CA GLN A 323 9.42 12.95 10.76
C GLN A 323 8.78 13.19 12.14
N ASP A 324 9.56 12.99 13.19
CA ASP A 324 9.18 13.36 14.55
C ASP A 324 9.13 14.87 14.75
N GLY A 325 8.29 15.33 15.68
CA GLY A 325 8.06 16.73 15.96
C GLY A 325 7.14 17.44 14.95
N ALA A 326 7.14 18.77 15.02
CA ALA A 326 6.14 19.64 14.40
C ALA A 326 6.67 20.49 13.22
N ASP A 327 7.88 20.24 12.73
CA ASP A 327 8.46 21.00 11.62
C ASP A 327 7.83 20.60 10.27
N ILE A 328 6.62 21.12 10.03
CA ILE A 328 5.85 20.89 8.81
C ILE A 328 6.52 21.50 7.57
N ALA A 329 7.23 22.63 7.72
CA ALA A 329 7.92 23.28 6.62
C ALA A 329 9.00 22.37 6.02
N GLN A 330 9.81 21.74 6.88
CA GLN A 330 10.82 20.79 6.44
C GLN A 330 10.20 19.53 5.81
N VAL A 331 9.15 18.97 6.43
CA VAL A 331 8.42 17.81 5.88
C VAL A 331 7.87 18.11 4.49
N TYR A 332 7.27 19.29 4.32
CA TYR A 332 6.63 19.70 3.08
C TYR A 332 7.64 20.04 1.97
N GLN A 333 8.74 20.72 2.30
CA GLN A 333 9.82 20.99 1.35
C GLN A 333 10.43 19.68 0.80
N ARG A 334 10.67 18.71 1.68
CA ARG A 334 11.15 17.37 1.29
C ARG A 334 10.14 16.66 0.39
N PHE A 335 8.86 16.74 0.73
CA PHE A 335 7.77 16.18 -0.07
C PHE A 335 7.71 16.78 -1.48
N ILE A 336 7.77 18.10 -1.61
CA ILE A 336 7.77 18.81 -2.90
C ILE A 336 8.96 18.37 -3.74
N SER A 337 10.17 18.42 -3.17
CA SER A 337 11.40 18.07 -3.87
C SER A 337 11.36 16.65 -4.45
N ALA A 338 10.85 15.69 -3.67
CA ALA A 338 10.70 14.32 -4.14
C ALA A 338 9.66 14.21 -5.26
N LEU A 339 8.49 14.82 -5.07
CA LEU A 339 7.37 14.71 -6.00
C LEU A 339 7.69 15.37 -7.36
N GLU A 340 8.30 16.55 -7.36
CA GLU A 340 8.75 17.22 -8.59
C GLU A 340 9.83 16.43 -9.32
N THR A 341 10.74 15.79 -8.58
CA THR A 341 11.77 14.95 -9.17
C THR A 341 11.18 13.72 -9.84
N LEU A 342 10.26 13.02 -9.17
CA LEU A 342 9.53 11.90 -9.75
C LEU A 342 8.71 12.33 -10.98
N GLY A 343 8.06 13.50 -10.90
CA GLY A 343 7.23 14.06 -11.96
C GLY A 343 7.96 14.40 -13.26
N LYS A 344 9.30 14.54 -13.25
CA LYS A 344 10.10 14.75 -14.46
C LYS A 344 10.10 13.53 -15.38
N GLN A 345 10.08 12.33 -14.80
CA GLN A 345 10.12 11.06 -15.53
C GLN A 345 8.74 10.38 -15.59
N ILE A 346 7.88 10.66 -14.61
CA ILE A 346 6.57 10.03 -14.45
C ILE A 346 5.48 11.09 -14.60
N PRO A 347 4.86 11.22 -15.79
CA PRO A 347 3.74 12.13 -15.96
C PRO A 347 2.56 11.67 -15.09
N PHE A 348 2.06 12.58 -14.26
CA PHE A 348 0.96 12.31 -13.35
C PHE A 348 -0.36 12.78 -13.94
N GLN A 349 -1.36 11.92 -13.82
CA GLN A 349 -2.66 12.15 -14.39
C GLN A 349 -3.42 13.23 -13.63
N ARG A 350 -3.71 14.33 -14.34
CA ARG A 350 -4.46 15.46 -13.83
C ARG A 350 -5.60 15.83 -14.77
N ASP A 351 -6.80 15.95 -14.22
CA ASP A 351 -7.99 16.48 -14.86
C ASP A 351 -8.14 17.98 -14.54
N GLU A 352 -8.73 18.75 -15.46
CA GLU A 352 -8.94 20.19 -15.27
C GLU A 352 -9.91 20.46 -14.10
N ARG A 353 -10.98 19.68 -13.99
CA ARG A 353 -12.01 19.84 -12.98
C ARG A 353 -11.62 19.17 -11.67
N LEU A 354 -11.21 17.91 -11.72
CA LEU A 354 -11.00 17.05 -10.55
C LEU A 354 -9.56 17.03 -10.03
N GLY A 355 -8.63 17.76 -10.67
CA GLY A 355 -7.24 17.76 -10.25
C GLY A 355 -6.55 16.42 -10.48
N TYR A 356 -5.62 16.05 -9.60
CA TYR A 356 -4.97 14.75 -9.69
C TYR A 356 -5.99 13.63 -9.49
N LEU A 357 -6.09 12.77 -10.49
CA LEU A 357 -7.03 11.66 -10.46
C LEU A 357 -6.46 10.49 -9.65
N THR A 358 -7.33 9.90 -8.84
CA THR A 358 -7.01 8.78 -7.94
C THR A 358 -8.04 7.68 -8.09
N PHE A 359 -7.69 6.49 -7.62
CA PHE A 359 -8.56 5.33 -7.66
C PHE A 359 -9.84 5.54 -6.82
N CYS A 360 -9.69 6.09 -5.60
CA CYS A 360 -10.82 6.48 -4.76
C CYS A 360 -11.20 7.96 -4.98
N PRO A 361 -12.49 8.33 -5.11
CA PRO A 361 -12.91 9.72 -5.26
C PRO A 361 -12.57 10.61 -4.05
N THR A 362 -12.34 10.01 -2.88
CA THR A 362 -11.98 10.74 -1.65
C THR A 362 -10.58 11.36 -1.72
N ASN A 363 -9.72 10.87 -2.62
CA ASN A 363 -8.34 11.29 -2.78
C ASN A 363 -8.14 12.21 -4.01
N LEU A 364 -9.20 12.72 -4.62
CA LEU A 364 -9.12 13.66 -5.76
C LEU A 364 -8.54 15.03 -5.38
N GLY A 365 -8.29 15.87 -6.38
CA GLY A 365 -7.86 17.26 -6.23
C GLY A 365 -6.35 17.37 -6.03
N THR A 366 -5.95 17.89 -4.88
CA THR A 366 -4.56 17.88 -4.43
C THR A 366 -4.06 16.44 -4.18
N ALA A 367 -4.99 15.55 -3.84
CA ALA A 367 -4.75 14.24 -3.24
C ALA A 367 -3.91 14.28 -1.96
N ILE A 368 -3.76 15.45 -1.33
CA ILE A 368 -2.90 15.63 -0.15
C ILE A 368 -3.67 15.31 1.12
N ARG A 369 -3.02 14.53 1.98
CA ARG A 369 -3.35 14.41 3.39
C ARG A 369 -2.12 14.79 4.20
N ALA A 370 -2.13 16.00 4.74
CA ALA A 370 -1.25 16.45 5.79
C ALA A 370 -1.84 16.07 7.14
N SER A 371 -1.02 15.52 8.03
CA SER A 371 -1.47 15.10 9.36
C SER A 371 -0.38 15.21 10.41
N VAL A 372 -0.80 15.33 11.66
CA VAL A 372 0.04 15.26 12.84
C VAL A 372 -0.48 14.20 13.80
N HIS A 373 0.45 13.49 14.44
CA HIS A 373 0.16 12.78 15.66
C HIS A 373 0.32 13.76 16.82
N ILE A 374 -0.73 13.97 17.61
CA ILE A 374 -0.77 14.99 18.66
C ILE A 374 -1.41 14.44 19.94
N ARG A 375 -0.96 14.93 21.09
CA ARG A 375 -1.52 14.65 22.42
C ARG A 375 -2.23 15.88 22.95
N LEU A 376 -3.54 15.76 23.18
CA LEU A 376 -4.39 16.83 23.72
C LEU A 376 -5.24 16.24 24.86
N PRO A 377 -4.64 15.89 26.02
CA PRO A 377 -5.30 15.11 27.05
C PRO A 377 -6.55 15.77 27.66
N LYS A 378 -6.59 17.10 27.76
CA LYS A 378 -7.77 17.83 28.28
C LYS A 378 -8.87 17.92 27.24
N LEU A 379 -8.54 18.25 26.00
CA LEU A 379 -9.51 18.36 24.92
C LEU A 379 -10.08 17.00 24.53
N SER A 380 -9.25 15.96 24.48
CA SER A 380 -9.68 14.59 24.18
C SER A 380 -10.61 13.97 25.23
N ALA A 381 -10.61 14.51 26.47
CA ALA A 381 -11.57 14.10 27.50
C ALA A 381 -13.00 14.53 27.19
N ASP A 382 -13.20 15.56 26.35
CA ASP A 382 -14.49 16.01 25.82
C ASP A 382 -14.53 15.78 24.31
N LYS A 383 -14.93 14.57 23.92
CA LYS A 383 -14.97 14.14 22.52
C LYS A 383 -15.84 15.04 21.64
N THR A 384 -16.99 15.50 22.16
CA THR A 384 -17.90 16.38 21.42
C THR A 384 -17.23 17.71 21.11
N ARG A 385 -16.64 18.36 22.12
CA ARG A 385 -15.93 19.63 21.94
C ARG A 385 -14.74 19.49 21.00
N MET A 386 -14.00 18.39 21.09
CA MET A 386 -12.87 18.10 20.21
C MET A 386 -13.32 17.95 18.74
N GLU A 387 -14.39 17.19 18.49
CA GLU A 387 -14.94 16.99 17.15
C GLU A 387 -15.50 18.30 16.56
N GLU A 388 -16.17 19.12 17.36
CA GLU A 388 -16.67 20.45 16.96
C GLU A 388 -15.53 21.42 16.62
N ALA A 389 -14.47 21.46 17.44
CA ALA A 389 -13.29 22.28 17.19
C ALA A 389 -12.59 21.84 15.90
N ALA A 390 -12.37 20.54 15.70
CA ALA A 390 -11.79 20.01 14.47
C ALA A 390 -12.66 20.33 13.24
N ALA A 391 -13.98 20.15 13.33
CA ALA A 391 -14.91 20.44 12.24
C ALA A 391 -14.89 21.93 11.85
N THR A 392 -14.80 22.84 12.83
CA THR A 392 -14.70 24.29 12.61
C THR A 392 -13.47 24.64 11.77
N HIS A 393 -12.36 23.93 11.99
CA HIS A 393 -11.12 24.09 11.23
C HIS A 393 -11.00 23.14 10.03
N LYS A 394 -12.10 22.48 9.63
CA LYS A 394 -12.15 21.55 8.49
C LYS A 394 -11.14 20.39 8.61
N LEU A 395 -10.88 19.96 9.84
CA LEU A 395 -10.01 18.84 10.16
C LEU A 395 -10.82 17.56 10.35
N GLN A 396 -10.14 16.42 10.19
CA GLN A 396 -10.63 15.09 10.53
C GLN A 396 -9.70 14.48 11.56
N ILE A 397 -10.28 13.88 12.61
CA ILE A 397 -9.57 13.15 13.66
C ILE A 397 -9.74 11.64 13.43
N ARG A 398 -8.65 10.88 13.56
CA ARG A 398 -8.61 9.40 13.49
C ARG A 398 -7.74 8.84 14.62
N GLY A 399 -7.82 7.52 14.87
CA GLY A 399 -6.85 6.80 15.67
C GLY A 399 -5.50 6.64 14.96
N VAL A 400 -4.45 6.33 15.72
CA VAL A 400 -3.04 6.31 15.27
C VAL A 400 -2.78 5.28 14.16
N HIS A 401 -3.58 4.21 14.09
CA HIS A 401 -3.43 3.13 13.11
C HIS A 401 -4.25 3.35 11.83
N GLY A 402 -4.85 4.55 11.64
CA GLY A 402 -5.53 4.94 10.41
C GLY A 402 -7.06 4.89 10.49
N GLU A 403 -7.70 4.74 9.33
CA GLU A 403 -9.17 4.68 9.24
C GLU A 403 -9.71 3.50 10.05
N HIS A 404 -10.70 3.75 10.90
CA HIS A 404 -11.37 2.74 11.76
C HIS A 404 -10.54 2.15 12.91
N THR A 405 -9.59 2.92 13.49
CA THR A 405 -8.80 2.45 14.65
C THR A 405 -9.07 3.29 15.89
N ASP A 406 -9.08 2.63 17.07
CA ASP A 406 -9.40 3.26 18.35
C ASP A 406 -8.29 4.21 18.83
N THR A 407 -8.66 5.26 19.57
CA THR A 407 -7.76 6.29 20.13
C THR A 407 -7.16 5.88 21.49
N SER A 408 -6.92 4.59 21.73
CA SER A 408 -6.59 4.03 23.06
C SER A 408 -5.32 4.59 23.69
N ASP A 409 -4.39 5.11 22.90
CA ASP A 409 -3.04 5.46 23.35
C ASP A 409 -2.88 6.94 23.71
N GLY A 410 -3.98 7.72 23.71
CA GLY A 410 -3.96 9.15 24.02
C GLY A 410 -3.28 10.02 22.93
N VAL A 411 -2.98 9.44 21.78
CA VAL A 411 -2.45 10.11 20.59
C VAL A 411 -3.53 10.13 19.51
N LEU A 412 -3.72 11.29 18.91
CA LEU A 412 -4.72 11.56 17.87
C LEU A 412 -4.04 11.79 16.53
N ASP A 413 -4.58 11.22 15.44
CA ASP A 413 -4.17 11.57 14.07
C ASP A 413 -5.10 12.66 13.53
N VAL A 414 -4.61 13.90 13.49
CA VAL A 414 -5.36 15.09 13.06
C VAL A 414 -4.89 15.48 11.67
N SER A 415 -5.84 15.59 10.72
CA SER A 415 -5.52 15.82 9.30
C SER A 415 -6.49 16.77 8.59
N ASN A 416 -6.08 17.38 7.49
CA ASN A 416 -7.00 18.12 6.63
C ASN A 416 -8.09 17.19 6.06
N LYS A 417 -9.35 17.62 6.14
CA LYS A 417 -10.48 16.89 5.56
C LYS A 417 -10.61 17.14 4.05
N ARG A 418 -10.44 18.39 3.62
CA ARG A 418 -10.63 18.83 2.24
C ARG A 418 -9.42 18.49 1.38
N ARG A 419 -9.68 18.05 0.14
CA ARG A 419 -8.65 17.79 -0.89
C ARG A 419 -8.95 18.43 -2.25
N LEU A 420 -10.21 18.81 -2.48
CA LEU A 420 -10.71 19.47 -3.69
C LEU A 420 -11.14 20.93 -3.43
N GLY A 421 -11.03 21.78 -4.45
CA GLY A 421 -11.39 23.19 -4.40
C GLY A 421 -10.42 24.06 -3.60
N LEU A 422 -9.17 23.62 -3.49
CA LEU A 422 -8.06 24.33 -2.84
C LEU A 422 -6.73 23.83 -3.41
N THR A 423 -5.70 24.66 -3.35
CA THR A 423 -4.32 24.32 -3.75
C THR A 423 -3.65 23.38 -2.76
N GLU A 424 -2.53 22.79 -3.17
CA GLU A 424 -1.71 21.93 -2.31
C GLU A 424 -1.23 22.68 -1.07
N PHE A 425 -0.80 23.93 -1.22
CA PHE A 425 -0.40 24.78 -0.11
C PHE A 425 -1.55 25.04 0.87
N GLU A 426 -2.72 25.44 0.36
CA GLU A 426 -3.89 25.71 1.20
C GLU A 426 -4.34 24.46 1.97
N ALA A 427 -4.25 23.27 1.38
CA ALA A 427 -4.59 22.02 2.06
C ALA A 427 -3.67 21.75 3.27
N VAL A 428 -2.36 21.98 3.12
CA VAL A 428 -1.40 21.84 4.24
C VAL A 428 -1.61 22.96 5.26
N LYS A 429 -1.84 24.19 4.79
CA LYS A 429 -2.08 25.34 5.66
C LYS A 429 -3.35 25.19 6.50
N GLU A 430 -4.45 24.66 5.96
CA GLU A 430 -5.66 24.34 6.73
C GLU A 430 -5.34 23.39 7.90
N MET A 431 -4.48 22.38 7.68
CA MET A 431 -4.01 21.49 8.75
C MET A 431 -3.21 22.25 9.80
N VAL A 432 -2.21 23.04 9.39
CA VAL A 432 -1.34 23.78 10.32
C VAL A 432 -2.14 24.76 11.18
N ASP A 433 -2.99 25.57 10.56
CA ASP A 433 -3.78 26.59 11.25
C ASP A 433 -4.78 25.95 12.22
N GLY A 434 -5.39 24.83 11.82
CA GLY A 434 -6.30 24.08 12.68
C GLY A 434 -5.59 23.42 13.87
N VAL A 435 -4.40 22.84 13.68
CA VAL A 435 -3.62 22.24 14.78
C VAL A 435 -3.20 23.31 15.79
N LYS A 436 -2.78 24.50 15.34
CA LYS A 436 -2.49 25.63 16.24
C LYS A 436 -3.69 26.00 17.10
N ALA A 437 -4.88 26.04 16.52
CA ALA A 437 -6.12 26.34 17.24
C ALA A 437 -6.44 25.26 18.28
N LEU A 438 -6.26 23.97 17.95
CA LEU A 438 -6.44 22.87 18.90
C LEU A 438 -5.44 22.93 20.06
N ILE A 439 -4.16 23.27 19.80
CA ILE A 439 -3.16 23.45 20.85
C ILE A 439 -3.49 24.65 21.75
N ALA A 440 -3.95 25.76 21.18
CA ALA A 440 -4.39 26.91 21.96
C ALA A 440 -5.55 26.54 22.89
N LEU A 441 -6.53 25.77 22.40
CA LEU A 441 -7.65 25.29 23.18
C LEU A 441 -7.22 24.35 24.32
N GLU A 442 -6.26 23.47 24.06
CA GLU A 442 -5.67 22.62 25.10
C GLU A 442 -4.98 23.46 26.18
N LYS A 443 -4.17 24.45 25.81
CA LYS A 443 -3.50 25.37 26.74
C LYS A 443 -4.51 26.15 27.62
N GLU A 444 -5.63 26.58 27.05
CA GLU A 444 -6.71 27.22 27.80
C GLU A 444 -7.35 26.27 28.83
N LEU A 445 -7.58 25.01 28.46
CA LEU A 445 -8.12 23.99 29.36
C LEU A 445 -7.13 23.63 30.48
N GLU A 446 -5.83 23.55 30.17
CA GLU A 446 -4.77 23.34 31.15
C GLU A 446 -4.71 24.48 32.17
N ALA A 447 -4.76 25.75 31.71
CA ALA A 447 -4.76 26.93 32.58
C ALA A 447 -6.04 27.03 33.43
N GLY A 448 -7.20 26.70 32.87
CA GLY A 448 -8.48 26.68 33.59
C GLY A 448 -8.55 25.64 34.70
N CYS A 449 -7.86 24.50 34.56
CA CYS A 449 -7.71 23.51 35.63
C CYS A 449 -6.76 23.97 36.76
N GLY A 450 -5.78 24.83 36.47
CA GLY A 450 -4.82 25.34 37.46
C GLY A 450 -5.45 26.24 38.53
N ALA A 451 -6.44 27.07 38.13
CA ALA A 451 -7.13 27.98 39.05
C ALA A 451 -8.04 27.28 40.07
N GLY A 452 -8.40 26.01 39.86
CA GLY A 452 -9.23 25.23 40.77
C GLY A 452 -8.46 24.59 41.94
N ASN A 453 -7.14 24.43 41.82
CA ASN A 453 -6.32 23.80 42.85
C ASN A 453 -5.69 24.78 43.85
N GLU A 454 -5.43 26.04 43.46
CA GLU A 454 -4.91 27.05 44.39
C GLU A 454 -5.96 27.52 45.42
N ALA A 455 -7.26 27.32 45.15
CA ALA A 455 -8.32 27.65 46.09
C ALA A 455 -8.45 26.64 47.26
N ASN A 456 -7.79 25.49 47.21
CA ASN A 456 -7.90 24.43 48.22
C ASN A 456 -6.71 24.34 49.18
N GLU A 457 -5.62 25.08 48.95
CA GLU A 457 -4.48 25.15 49.89
C GLU A 457 -4.52 26.38 50.83
N ALA A 458 -5.50 27.28 50.66
CA ALA A 458 -5.64 28.48 51.50
C ALA A 458 -6.56 28.32 52.73
N VAL A 459 -7.01 27.09 53.05
CA VAL A 459 -7.94 26.83 54.18
C VAL A 459 -7.36 25.79 55.13
N GLU A 460 -6.13 25.97 55.59
CA GLU A 460 -5.62 25.24 56.77
C GLU A 460 -4.56 26.03 57.56
N GLU A 461 -4.88 27.26 57.93
CA GLU A 461 -4.23 27.91 59.09
C GLU A 461 -5.31 28.28 60.13
N THR A 462 -5.52 27.38 61.09
CA THR A 462 -6.22 27.68 62.33
C THR A 462 -5.22 28.32 63.30
N PRO A 463 -5.50 29.52 63.87
CA PRO A 463 -4.68 30.02 64.95
C PRO A 463 -5.09 29.36 66.26
N ALA A 464 -4.11 28.80 66.95
CA ALA A 464 -4.19 28.46 68.37
C ALA A 464 -4.10 29.74 69.22
N ALA A 465 -4.97 29.84 70.24
CA ALA A 465 -4.77 30.49 71.56
C ALA A 465 -6.14 30.86 72.16
N GLU A 466 -6.60 30.17 73.22
CA GLU A 466 -6.47 30.55 74.64
C GLU A 466 -7.47 31.63 75.09
N GLY A 467 -8.31 31.26 76.07
CA GLY A 467 -9.27 32.12 76.76
C GLY A 467 -10.41 31.33 77.39
#